data_AF-A0A0S9N0N9-F1
#
_entry.id   AF-A0A0S9N0N9-F1
#
_cell.length_a   1.000
_cell.length_b   1.000
_cell.length_c   1.000
_cell.angle_alpha   90.00
_cell.angle_beta   90.00
_cell.angle_gamma   90.00
#
_symmetry.space_group_name_H-M   'P 1'
#
loop_
_entity.id
_entity.type
_entity.pdbx_description
1 polymer ?
#
loop_
_entity_poly.entity_id
_entity_poly.type
_entity_poly.pdbx_seq_one_letter_code
_entity_poly.pdbx_strand_id
1 'polypeptide(L)'
;MHSFLRGVIAGTALALCTSFASAAVLSFDDIVGPDGYAAVPTNYGGLDWSGSSWSVFTAPESPFTAHSGDGRIVMGWDGTDATSTIRFLAPTVFDGAWFAGYGEAQVRFDLYLAGALVGSSGTLGMSDTPAFLASGWTGAIDAVVVSSNLHAFYVMDDFSFQAAGEVPEPATLALVLAGLGLAGAARRRSR
;
A
#
# COMPACT_ATOMS: atom_id res chain seq x y z
N MET A 1 -39.52 -54.53 -17.02
CA MET A 1 -38.23 -54.08 -17.59
C MET A 1 -38.46 -52.67 -18.12
N HIS A 2 -38.52 -51.70 -17.22
CA HIS A 2 -37.50 -50.69 -16.90
C HIS A 2 -37.54 -49.49 -17.86
N SER A 3 -38.12 -48.42 -17.29
CA SER A 3 -38.28 -47.07 -17.82
C SER A 3 -36.92 -46.45 -18.13
N PHE A 4 -36.78 -45.88 -19.34
CA PHE A 4 -35.59 -45.14 -19.74
C PHE A 4 -35.62 -43.73 -19.14
N LEU A 5 -34.67 -43.51 -18.21
CA LEU A 5 -34.22 -42.23 -17.66
C LEU A 5 -34.07 -41.16 -18.75
N ARG A 6 -34.70 -40.00 -18.57
CA ARG A 6 -34.35 -38.77 -19.29
C ARG A 6 -34.18 -37.61 -18.33
N GLY A 7 -32.96 -37.06 -18.32
CA GLY A 7 -32.62 -35.65 -18.13
C GLY A 7 -32.85 -35.07 -16.73
N VAL A 8 -31.81 -34.55 -16.08
CA VAL A 8 -31.27 -33.20 -16.31
C VAL A 8 -29.95 -33.10 -15.54
N ILE A 9 -28.85 -32.87 -16.27
CA ILE A 9 -27.59 -32.33 -15.74
C ILE A 9 -27.60 -30.86 -16.11
N ALA A 10 -27.50 -29.96 -15.12
CA ALA A 10 -26.84 -28.64 -15.23
C ALA A 10 -27.04 -27.87 -13.91
N GLY A 11 -26.15 -28.10 -12.95
CA GLY A 11 -25.96 -27.17 -11.83
C GLY A 11 -24.83 -26.21 -12.19
N THR A 12 -25.18 -25.00 -12.64
CA THR A 12 -24.21 -23.95 -13.00
C THR A 12 -23.49 -23.47 -11.75
N ALA A 13 -22.19 -23.75 -11.63
CA ALA A 13 -21.34 -23.17 -10.60
C ALA A 13 -21.01 -21.72 -10.98
N LEU A 14 -21.56 -20.76 -10.22
CA LEU A 14 -21.24 -19.34 -10.38
C LEU A 14 -19.96 -19.06 -9.57
N ALA A 15 -18.80 -19.13 -10.22
CA ALA A 15 -17.55 -18.69 -9.62
C ALA A 15 -17.52 -17.15 -9.59
N LEU A 16 -17.77 -16.58 -8.41
CA LEU A 16 -17.58 -15.15 -8.16
C LEU A 16 -16.07 -14.88 -8.13
N CYS A 17 -15.53 -14.28 -9.19
CA CYS A 17 -14.18 -13.73 -9.20
C CYS A 17 -14.18 -12.45 -8.35
N THR A 18 -13.99 -12.57 -7.05
CA THR A 18 -13.70 -11.41 -6.20
C THR A 18 -12.24 -11.04 -6.37
N SER A 19 -11.95 -9.83 -6.91
CA SER A 19 -10.61 -9.26 -6.85
C SER A 19 -10.24 -9.03 -5.39
N PHE A 20 -9.22 -9.73 -4.90
CA PHE A 20 -8.66 -9.49 -3.58
C PHE A 20 -7.85 -8.19 -3.64
N ALA A 21 -8.23 -7.19 -2.83
CA ALA A 21 -7.35 -6.07 -2.54
C ALA A 21 -6.13 -6.63 -1.78
N SER A 22 -4.93 -6.46 -2.35
CA SER A 22 -3.68 -6.86 -1.70
C SER A 22 -3.06 -5.62 -1.06
N ALA A 23 -3.08 -5.56 0.26
CA ALA A 23 -2.31 -4.60 1.04
C ALA A 23 -0.88 -5.14 1.21
N ALA A 24 0.11 -4.28 0.97
CA ALA A 24 1.53 -4.54 1.11
C ALA A 24 2.11 -3.61 2.18
N VAL A 25 3.01 -4.14 3.00
CA VAL A 25 3.79 -3.39 3.99
C VAL A 25 5.26 -3.75 3.76
N LEU A 26 6.11 -2.75 3.61
CA LEU A 26 7.56 -2.92 3.47
C LEU A 26 8.23 -2.56 4.79
N SER A 27 8.72 -3.56 5.51
CA SER A 27 9.49 -3.41 6.76
C SER A 27 11.00 -3.27 6.52
N PHE A 28 11.47 -3.49 5.30
CA PHE A 28 12.89 -3.38 4.91
C PHE A 28 13.86 -4.37 5.59
N ASP A 29 13.38 -5.27 6.45
CA ASP A 29 14.20 -6.27 7.15
C ASP A 29 14.92 -7.26 6.22
N ASP A 30 14.44 -7.41 4.99
CA ASP A 30 15.02 -8.29 3.99
C ASP A 30 16.21 -7.66 3.23
N ILE A 31 16.48 -6.38 3.45
CA ILE A 31 17.62 -5.66 2.87
C ILE A 31 18.71 -5.54 3.95
N VAL A 32 19.72 -6.42 3.87
CA VAL A 32 20.86 -6.41 4.78
C VAL A 32 22.15 -6.18 3.99
N GLY A 33 22.84 -5.09 4.29
CA GLY A 33 24.16 -4.77 3.77
C GLY A 33 25.30 -5.08 4.75
N PRO A 34 26.56 -4.95 4.29
CA PRO A 34 27.71 -4.90 5.19
C PRO A 34 27.48 -3.85 6.29
N ASP A 35 27.83 -4.19 7.53
CA ASP A 35 27.68 -3.31 8.70
C ASP A 35 26.25 -2.82 8.98
N GLY A 36 25.23 -3.51 8.44
CA GLY A 36 23.82 -3.16 8.67
C GLY A 36 23.35 -1.93 7.89
N TYR A 37 24.03 -1.57 6.80
CA TYR A 37 23.68 -0.44 5.95
C TYR A 37 23.73 -0.82 4.46
N ALA A 38 22.68 -0.50 3.70
CA ALA A 38 22.60 -0.74 2.26
C ALA A 38 21.72 0.28 1.55
N ALA A 39 21.99 0.58 0.29
CA ALA A 39 21.04 1.32 -0.53
C ALA A 39 19.75 0.50 -0.76
N VAL A 40 18.59 1.15 -0.77
CA VAL A 40 17.35 0.48 -1.19
C VAL A 40 17.49 0.08 -2.67
N PRO A 41 17.28 -1.19 -3.03
CA PRO A 41 17.37 -1.61 -4.43
C PRO A 41 16.41 -0.83 -5.32
N THR A 42 16.84 -0.51 -6.54
CA THR A 42 16.04 0.29 -7.49
C THR A 42 14.61 -0.22 -7.68
N ASN A 43 14.42 -1.53 -7.73
CA ASN A 43 13.10 -2.16 -7.81
C ASN A 43 12.90 -2.99 -6.54
N TYR A 44 12.21 -2.44 -5.56
CA TYR A 44 11.98 -3.09 -4.27
C TYR A 44 10.51 -2.94 -3.87
N GLY A 45 9.90 -4.02 -3.38
CA GLY A 45 8.49 -4.05 -2.99
C GLY A 45 7.49 -3.78 -4.11
N GLY A 46 7.89 -3.89 -5.39
CA GLY A 46 7.04 -3.50 -6.53
C GLY A 46 6.96 -1.98 -6.77
N LEU A 47 7.88 -1.21 -6.19
CA LEU A 47 8.06 0.22 -6.42
C LEU A 47 9.37 0.51 -7.14
N ASP A 48 9.45 1.70 -7.75
CA ASP A 48 10.65 2.28 -8.32
C ASP A 48 11.27 3.32 -7.37
N TRP A 49 12.50 3.02 -6.96
CA TRP A 49 13.33 3.81 -6.05
C TRP A 49 14.50 4.51 -6.78
N SER A 50 14.59 4.41 -8.12
CA SER A 50 15.72 4.92 -8.92
C SER A 50 16.02 6.41 -8.76
N GLY A 51 14.99 7.22 -8.52
CA GLY A 51 15.12 8.65 -8.28
C GLY A 51 15.33 9.03 -6.82
N SER A 52 15.47 8.04 -5.94
CA SER A 52 15.55 8.25 -4.50
C SER A 52 16.95 8.01 -3.94
N SER A 53 17.25 8.63 -2.80
CA SER A 53 18.52 8.47 -2.07
C SER A 53 18.35 7.70 -0.76
N TRP A 54 17.35 6.80 -0.70
CA TRP A 54 17.05 6.01 0.49
C TRP A 54 18.08 4.90 0.70
N SER A 55 18.49 4.73 1.95
CA SER A 55 19.31 3.61 2.40
C SER A 55 18.64 2.94 3.59
N VAL A 56 18.68 1.61 3.62
CA VAL A 56 18.28 0.81 4.77
C VAL A 56 19.39 0.81 5.79
N PHE A 57 19.00 0.95 7.05
CA PHE A 57 19.85 0.87 8.22
C PHE A 57 19.19 -0.05 9.26
N THR A 58 19.94 -1.03 9.78
CA THR A 58 19.41 -2.05 10.71
C THR A 58 20.04 -2.01 12.09
N ALA A 59 21.19 -1.35 12.30
CA ALA A 59 21.83 -1.32 13.62
C ALA A 59 21.03 -0.45 14.61
N PRO A 60 20.81 -0.85 15.88
CA PRO A 60 20.04 -0.03 16.82
C PRO A 60 20.67 1.35 17.06
N GLU A 61 19.89 2.42 16.89
CA GLU A 61 20.33 3.80 17.11
C GLU A 61 19.16 4.67 17.58
N SER A 62 19.34 5.41 18.66
CA SER A 62 18.37 6.43 19.10
C SER A 62 18.79 7.79 18.52
N PRO A 63 17.86 8.60 17.98
CA PRO A 63 16.39 8.47 18.03
C PRO A 63 15.77 7.71 16.83
N PHE A 64 16.57 6.99 16.05
CA PHE A 64 16.15 6.22 14.88
C PHE A 64 15.61 4.82 15.24
N THR A 65 14.63 4.79 16.14
CA THR A 65 13.97 3.56 16.60
C THR A 65 13.12 2.95 15.49
N ALA A 66 13.30 1.66 15.19
CA ALA A 66 12.44 0.92 14.27
C ALA A 66 11.04 0.72 14.88
N HIS A 67 10.00 0.69 14.05
CA HIS A 67 8.65 0.34 14.48
C HIS A 67 8.46 -1.18 14.52
N SER A 68 8.94 -1.87 13.48
CA SER A 68 8.93 -3.33 13.40
C SER A 68 10.31 -3.85 12.99
N GLY A 69 10.64 -5.07 13.43
CA GLY A 69 11.93 -5.67 13.12
C GLY A 69 13.13 -4.78 13.50
N ASP A 70 14.12 -4.75 12.61
CA ASP A 70 15.30 -3.88 12.72
C ASP A 70 15.42 -2.91 11.52
N GLY A 71 14.78 -3.22 10.40
CA GLY A 71 14.85 -2.44 9.17
C GLY A 71 14.20 -1.06 9.29
N ARG A 72 14.89 -0.04 8.78
CA ARG A 72 14.29 1.25 8.44
C ARG A 72 15.07 1.94 7.36
N ILE A 73 14.42 2.83 6.62
CA ILE A 73 15.08 3.64 5.61
C ILE A 73 15.35 5.06 6.09
N VAL A 74 16.50 5.60 5.68
CA VAL A 74 17.01 6.93 5.99
C VAL A 74 17.53 7.59 4.71
N MET A 75 17.55 8.92 4.67
CA MET A 75 18.25 9.67 3.62
C MET A 75 19.61 10.18 4.10
N GLY A 76 20.52 10.36 3.15
CA GLY A 76 21.78 11.06 3.39
C GLY A 76 21.59 12.56 3.69
N TRP A 77 22.67 13.22 4.09
CA TRP A 77 22.72 14.66 4.37
C TRP A 77 22.42 15.55 3.17
N ASP A 78 22.50 15.00 1.96
CA ASP A 78 22.13 15.62 0.69
C ASP A 78 20.68 15.35 0.28
N GLY A 79 19.90 14.71 1.16
CA GLY A 79 18.48 14.43 0.95
C GLY A 79 17.66 15.69 0.69
N THR A 80 16.73 15.59 -0.25
CA THR A 80 15.79 16.66 -0.62
C THR A 80 14.42 16.06 -0.91
N ASP A 81 13.39 16.90 -1.01
CA ASP A 81 12.05 16.42 -1.41
C ASP A 81 12.11 15.67 -2.74
N ALA A 82 12.92 16.13 -3.69
CA ALA A 82 13.11 15.47 -4.98
C ALA A 82 13.71 14.06 -4.83
N THR A 83 14.75 13.90 -4.00
CA THR A 83 15.42 12.60 -3.77
C THR A 83 14.71 11.74 -2.72
N SER A 84 13.63 12.21 -2.12
CA SER A 84 12.73 11.41 -1.27
C SER A 84 11.67 10.64 -2.07
N THR A 85 11.52 10.96 -3.37
CA THR A 85 10.41 10.47 -4.20
C THR A 85 10.42 8.96 -4.36
N ILE A 86 9.30 8.32 -4.02
CA ILE A 86 9.03 6.89 -4.19
C ILE A 86 7.93 6.73 -5.24
N ARG A 87 8.14 5.89 -6.26
CA ARG A 87 7.21 5.73 -7.38
C ARG A 87 6.56 4.36 -7.39
N PHE A 88 5.26 4.33 -7.67
CA PHE A 88 4.53 3.09 -7.89
C PHE A 88 4.57 2.70 -9.36
N LEU A 89 4.70 1.40 -9.64
CA LEU A 89 4.71 0.85 -10.99
C LEU A 89 3.30 0.74 -11.61
N ALA A 90 2.26 0.95 -10.81
CA ALA A 90 0.86 0.96 -11.20
C ALA A 90 0.09 1.93 -10.28
N PRO A 91 -1.13 2.36 -10.65
CA PRO A 91 -1.97 3.15 -9.76
C PRO A 91 -2.21 2.44 -8.41
N THR A 92 -1.92 3.15 -7.33
CA THR A 92 -1.88 2.59 -5.97
C THR A 92 -2.56 3.54 -4.99
N VAL A 93 -3.24 2.99 -3.98
CA VAL A 93 -3.68 3.77 -2.81
C VAL A 93 -2.59 3.63 -1.75
N PHE A 94 -2.02 4.75 -1.33
CA PHE A 94 -1.00 4.78 -0.29
C PHE A 94 -1.63 5.04 1.07
N ASP A 95 -1.35 4.20 2.06
CA ASP A 95 -1.99 4.25 3.37
C ASP A 95 -1.19 5.11 4.35
N GLY A 96 0.15 4.99 4.33
CA GLY A 96 1.04 5.73 5.22
C GLY A 96 2.33 4.96 5.54
N ALA A 97 3.09 5.47 6.50
CA ALA A 97 4.28 4.81 7.04
C ALA A 97 4.54 5.23 8.48
N TRP A 98 5.42 4.49 9.16
CA TRP A 98 5.88 4.80 10.52
C TRP A 98 7.16 5.62 10.48
N PHE A 99 7.30 6.54 11.42
CA PHE A 99 8.44 7.43 11.52
C PHE A 99 8.96 7.56 12.94
N ALA A 100 10.27 7.70 13.08
CA ALA A 100 10.97 8.12 14.29
C ALA A 100 12.16 9.01 13.91
N GLY A 101 12.68 9.80 14.86
CA GLY A 101 13.81 10.68 14.58
C GLY A 101 14.00 11.82 15.58
N TYR A 102 14.85 12.76 15.19
CA TYR A 102 15.18 13.94 15.99
C TYR A 102 14.03 14.94 16.02
N GLY A 103 13.71 15.47 17.20
CA GLY A 103 12.52 16.29 17.43
C GLY A 103 12.46 17.61 16.65
N GLU A 104 13.56 18.07 16.05
CA GLU A 104 13.56 19.23 15.15
C GLU A 104 13.04 18.92 13.75
N ALA A 105 12.99 17.64 13.36
CA ALA A 105 12.45 17.20 12.08
C ALA A 105 10.92 17.07 12.13
N GLN A 106 10.32 17.42 11.00
CA GLN A 106 8.92 17.17 10.69
C GLN A 106 8.82 16.58 9.30
N VAL A 107 7.84 15.70 9.11
CA VAL A 107 7.57 15.06 7.81
C VAL A 107 6.11 15.23 7.42
N ARG A 108 5.86 15.27 6.11
CA ARG A 108 4.54 15.09 5.52
C ARG A 108 4.67 14.31 4.22
N PHE A 109 3.57 13.72 3.77
CA PHE A 109 3.48 13.17 2.43
C PHE A 109 2.88 14.19 1.47
N ASP A 110 3.53 14.35 0.31
CA ASP A 110 2.97 15.01 -0.85
C ASP A 110 2.72 13.95 -1.92
N LEU A 111 1.46 13.83 -2.36
CA LEU A 111 0.97 12.71 -3.16
C LEU A 111 0.72 13.16 -4.60
N TYR A 112 1.26 12.41 -5.57
CA TYR A 112 1.22 12.80 -6.97
C TYR A 112 0.52 11.76 -7.84
N LEU A 113 -0.16 12.24 -8.88
CA LEU A 113 -0.69 11.44 -9.98
C LEU A 113 -0.38 12.14 -11.30
N ALA A 114 0.27 11.44 -12.22
CA ALA A 114 0.73 11.96 -13.51
C ALA A 114 1.54 13.26 -13.39
N GLY A 115 2.33 13.39 -12.31
CA GLY A 115 3.14 14.56 -12.00
C GLY A 115 2.39 15.75 -11.38
N ALA A 116 1.08 15.65 -11.14
CA ALA A 116 0.31 16.67 -10.43
C ALA A 116 0.12 16.30 -8.96
N LEU A 117 0.30 17.28 -8.05
CA LEU A 117 -0.01 17.11 -6.62
C LEU A 117 -1.53 16.94 -6.46
N VAL A 118 -1.96 15.79 -5.97
CA VAL A 118 -3.39 15.47 -5.76
C VAL A 118 -3.81 15.55 -4.29
N GLY A 119 -2.85 15.43 -3.37
CA GLY A 119 -3.12 15.55 -1.94
C GLY A 119 -1.83 15.71 -1.12
N SER A 120 -2.00 16.16 0.11
CA SER A 120 -0.94 16.16 1.12
C SER A 120 -1.51 15.67 2.45
N SER A 121 -0.71 14.92 3.21
CA SER A 121 -1.08 14.48 4.54
C SER A 121 -1.02 15.64 5.55
N GLY A 122 -1.40 15.34 6.80
CA GLY A 122 -0.97 16.16 7.94
C GLY A 122 0.55 16.14 8.12
N THR A 123 1.05 16.99 9.00
CA THR A 123 2.47 17.00 9.40
C THR A 123 2.66 16.21 10.68
N LEU A 124 3.69 15.37 10.72
CA LEU A 124 4.14 14.64 11.91
C LEU A 124 5.48 15.22 12.38
N GLY A 125 5.55 15.63 13.65
CA GLY A 125 6.81 15.95 14.31
C GLY A 125 7.48 14.66 14.79
N MET A 126 8.80 14.58 14.68
CA MET A 126 9.55 13.38 15.04
C MET A 126 9.74 13.25 16.56
N SER A 127 9.91 12.00 17.00
CA SER A 127 10.42 11.67 18.33
C SER A 127 11.14 10.32 18.27
N ASP A 128 11.76 9.90 19.37
CA ASP A 128 12.39 8.59 19.49
C ASP A 128 11.36 7.43 19.58
N THR A 129 10.08 7.77 19.74
CA THR A 129 8.96 6.82 19.75
C THR A 129 8.33 6.77 18.36
N PRO A 130 8.30 5.60 17.70
CA PRO A 130 7.69 5.48 16.39
C PRO A 130 6.22 5.90 16.37
N ALA A 131 5.85 6.69 15.35
CA ALA A 131 4.48 7.15 15.15
C ALA A 131 4.06 6.98 13.69
N PHE A 132 2.81 6.54 13.48
CA PHE A 132 2.24 6.39 12.15
C PHE A 132 1.78 7.72 11.60
N LEU A 133 2.22 8.07 10.39
CA LEU A 133 1.63 9.12 9.59
C LEU A 133 0.73 8.47 8.54
N ALA A 134 -0.57 8.72 8.64
CA ALA A 134 -1.51 8.33 7.59
C ALA A 134 -1.42 9.30 6.40
N SER A 135 -1.56 8.78 5.18
CA SER A 135 -1.65 9.62 3.97
C SER A 135 -2.87 10.54 4.00
N GLY A 136 -3.97 10.08 4.63
CA GLY A 136 -5.27 10.77 4.62
C GLY A 136 -5.96 10.77 3.25
N TRP A 137 -5.48 9.93 2.32
CA TRP A 137 -5.91 9.93 0.93
C TRP A 137 -6.36 8.54 0.47
N THR A 138 -7.49 8.48 -0.24
CA THR A 138 -8.08 7.23 -0.73
C THR A 138 -8.03 7.10 -2.24
N GLY A 139 -7.58 8.14 -2.95
CA GLY A 139 -7.45 8.13 -4.40
C GLY A 139 -6.19 7.40 -4.86
N ALA A 140 -6.18 6.96 -6.12
CA ALA A 140 -4.99 6.39 -6.73
C ALA A 140 -3.92 7.46 -6.97
N ILE A 141 -2.66 7.09 -6.74
CA ILE A 141 -1.46 7.91 -6.94
C ILE A 141 -0.39 7.08 -7.67
N ASP A 142 0.61 7.75 -8.23
CA ASP A 142 1.78 7.11 -8.86
C ASP A 142 3.11 7.49 -8.21
N ALA A 143 3.13 8.50 -7.33
CA ALA A 143 4.30 8.82 -6.54
C ALA A 143 3.96 9.43 -5.17
N VAL A 144 4.84 9.20 -4.21
CA VAL A 144 4.86 9.84 -2.89
C VAL A 144 6.19 10.56 -2.73
N VAL A 145 6.13 11.81 -2.30
CA VAL A 145 7.27 12.59 -1.81
C VAL A 145 7.16 12.68 -0.30
N VAL A 146 8.25 12.36 0.41
CA VAL A 146 8.34 12.55 1.85
C VAL A 146 8.99 13.92 2.09
N SER A 147 8.14 14.95 2.21
CA SER A 147 8.62 16.32 2.40
C SER A 147 9.01 16.55 3.85
N SER A 148 10.18 17.16 4.06
CA SER A 148 10.71 17.45 5.39
C SER A 148 11.43 18.78 5.44
N ASN A 149 11.63 19.30 6.63
CA ASN A 149 12.59 20.39 6.87
C ASN A 149 14.03 19.87 7.07
N LEU A 150 14.21 18.59 7.43
CA LEU A 150 15.50 17.97 7.77
C LEU A 150 15.54 16.50 7.35
N HIS A 151 15.93 16.23 6.11
CA HIS A 151 15.83 14.92 5.45
C HIS A 151 16.65 13.80 6.07
N ALA A 152 17.80 14.12 6.68
CA ALA A 152 18.66 13.14 7.33
C ALA A 152 18.29 12.86 8.80
N PHE A 153 17.24 13.49 9.33
CA PHE A 153 16.93 13.51 10.77
C PHE A 153 15.74 12.63 11.15
N TYR A 154 15.27 11.80 10.23
CA TYR A 154 14.22 10.83 10.48
C TYR A 154 14.50 9.52 9.78
N VAL A 155 13.87 8.47 10.28
CA VAL A 155 13.77 7.18 9.62
C VAL A 155 12.32 6.87 9.30
N MET A 156 12.10 6.10 8.25
CA MET A 156 10.80 5.59 7.84
C MET A 156 10.80 4.07 7.83
N ASP A 157 9.72 3.49 8.33
CA ASP A 157 9.52 2.05 8.46
C ASP A 157 8.07 1.68 8.11
N ASP A 158 7.81 0.41 7.80
CA ASP A 158 6.50 -0.15 7.50
C ASP A 158 5.70 0.66 6.47
N PHE A 159 6.31 0.89 5.31
CA PHE A 159 5.70 1.63 4.20
C PHE A 159 4.51 0.84 3.63
N SER A 160 3.30 1.37 3.84
CA SER A 160 2.04 0.64 3.65
C SER A 160 1.23 1.19 2.47
N PHE A 161 0.85 0.30 1.56
CA PHE A 161 0.07 0.66 0.37
C PHE A 161 -0.72 -0.54 -0.15
N GLN A 162 -1.69 -0.27 -1.00
CA GLN A 162 -2.53 -1.29 -1.60
C GLN A 162 -2.80 -0.98 -3.07
N ALA A 163 -2.92 -2.01 -3.89
CA ALA A 163 -3.33 -1.83 -5.27
C ALA A 163 -4.61 -0.96 -5.30
N ALA A 164 -4.68 0.01 -6.22
CA ALA A 164 -5.92 0.73 -6.48
C ALA A 164 -6.90 -0.23 -7.19
N GLY A 165 -7.41 -1.20 -6.44
CA GLY A 165 -8.48 -2.06 -6.91
C GLY A 165 -9.69 -1.20 -7.20
N GLU A 166 -10.38 -1.48 -8.30
CA GLU A 166 -11.78 -1.10 -8.41
C GLU A 166 -12.46 -1.64 -7.16
N VAL A 167 -12.96 -0.74 -6.31
CA VAL A 167 -13.80 -1.08 -5.16
C VAL A 167 -14.78 -2.15 -5.65
N PRO A 168 -14.73 -3.40 -5.14
CA PRO A 168 -15.68 -4.41 -5.57
C PRO A 168 -17.06 -3.81 -5.37
N GLU A 169 -17.82 -3.63 -6.45
CA GLU A 169 -19.19 -3.16 -6.33
C GLU A 169 -19.85 -4.04 -5.26
N PRO A 170 -20.49 -3.44 -4.24
CA PRO A 170 -20.98 -4.18 -3.09
C PRO A 170 -21.72 -5.42 -3.58
N ALA A 171 -21.41 -6.58 -2.99
CA ALA A 171 -22.04 -7.86 -3.30
C ALA A 171 -23.59 -7.78 -3.33
N THR A 172 -24.17 -6.71 -2.82
CA THR A 172 -25.54 -6.24 -3.06
C THR A 172 -25.98 -6.32 -4.52
N LEU A 173 -25.19 -5.90 -5.51
CA LEU A 173 -25.60 -5.98 -6.93
C LEU A 173 -25.66 -7.43 -7.41
N ALA A 174 -24.67 -8.24 -7.03
CA ALA A 174 -24.68 -9.68 -7.30
C ALA A 174 -25.83 -10.39 -6.57
N LEU A 175 -26.15 -10.02 -5.33
CA LEU A 175 -27.27 -10.56 -4.53
C LEU A 175 -28.63 -10.12 -5.07
N VAL A 176 -28.76 -8.88 -5.53
CA VAL A 176 -29.98 -8.37 -6.18
C VAL A 176 -30.21 -9.11 -7.49
N LEU A 177 -29.17 -9.27 -8.32
CA LEU A 177 -29.27 -10.02 -9.58
C LEU A 177 -29.53 -11.52 -9.33
N ALA A 178 -28.87 -12.13 -8.34
CA ALA A 178 -29.13 -13.52 -7.94
C ALA A 178 -30.56 -13.69 -7.39
N GLY A 179 -31.04 -12.75 -6.56
CA GLY A 179 -32.40 -12.74 -6.03
C GLY A 179 -33.46 -12.60 -7.12
N LEU A 180 -33.24 -11.71 -8.09
CA LEU A 180 -34.11 -11.54 -9.26
C LEU A 180 -34.11 -12.78 -10.16
N GLY A 181 -32.96 -13.40 -10.38
CA GLY A 181 -32.82 -14.64 -11.14
C GLY A 181 -33.58 -15.82 -10.50
N LEU A 182 -33.47 -15.98 -9.18
CA LEU A 182 -34.18 -17.00 -8.42
C LEU A 182 -35.70 -16.77 -8.43
N ALA A 183 -36.15 -15.53 -8.27
CA ALA A 183 -37.58 -15.18 -8.33
C ALA A 183 -38.18 -15.43 -9.74
N GLY A 184 -37.43 -15.12 -10.80
CA GLY A 184 -37.83 -15.41 -12.18
C GLY A 184 -37.94 -16.90 -12.48
N ALA A 185 -36.99 -17.71 -12.01
CA ALA A 185 -36.99 -19.16 -12.17
C ALA A 185 -38.14 -19.83 -11.39
N ALA A 186 -38.43 -19.36 -10.17
CA ALA A 186 -39.55 -19.84 -9.37
C ALA A 186 -40.90 -19.55 -10.04
N ARG A 187 -41.10 -18.34 -10.59
CA ARG A 187 -42.34 -17.93 -11.27
C ARG A 187 -42.58 -18.66 -12.60
N ARG A 188 -41.53 -19.17 -13.23
CA ARG A 188 -41.62 -19.96 -14.47
C ARG A 188 -41.97 -21.43 -14.22
N ARG A 189 -41.76 -21.94 -13.00
CA ARG A 189 -42.19 -23.29 -12.58
C ARG A 189 -43.63 -23.34 -12.07
N SER A 190 -44.21 -22.20 -11.70
CA SER A 190 -45.58 -22.11 -11.18
C SER A 190 -46.64 -21.75 -12.25
N ARG A 191 -46.25 -21.72 -13.52
CA ARG A 191 -47.13 -21.59 -14.69
C ARG A 191 -47.03 -22.88 -15.51
#